data_AF-A0A968HYC3-F1
#
_entry.id   AF-A0A968HYC3-F1
#
_cell.length_a   1.000
_cell.length_b   1.000
_cell.length_c   1.000
_cell.angle_alpha   90.00
_cell.angle_beta   90.00
_cell.angle_gamma   90.00
#
_symmetry.space_group_name_H-M   'P 1'
#
loop_
_entity.id
_entity.type
_entity.pdbx_description
1 polymer ?
#
loop_
_entity_poly.entity_id
_entity_poly.type
_entity_poly.pdbx_seq_one_letter_code
_entity_poly.pdbx_strand_id
1 'polypeptide(L)'
;MAWRFETRDGKATKVPVNPKTGGNSMANNSSTWGTYTQAFQRASSAALAGVGLQINGAGMIGVDIDYKPHDTMPEAVRAFLEAMPATYTELSPSGRGVRAFAFGTLPKGCRHKVVIADGVELEVYDSGRFLTVTGNAINPAPLADLTTFMASLEVIKPLEKPRANITPRASMRATRSS
;
A
#
# COMPACT_ATOMS: atom_id res chain seq x y z
N MET A 1 -7.71 -6.11 12.01
CA MET A 1 -8.77 -6.95 11.39
C MET A 1 -8.28 -8.39 11.34
N ALA A 2 -9.17 -9.38 11.28
CA ALA A 2 -8.79 -10.72 10.81
C ALA A 2 -8.98 -10.80 9.28
N TRP A 3 -8.56 -11.86 8.62
CA TRP A 3 -8.82 -12.03 7.19
C TRP A 3 -8.89 -13.51 6.77
N ARG A 4 -9.59 -13.76 5.67
CA ARG A 4 -9.73 -15.09 5.04
C ARG A 4 -9.41 -15.02 3.56
N PHE A 5 -9.13 -16.16 2.94
CA PHE A 5 -9.13 -16.27 1.49
C PHE A 5 -10.56 -16.47 0.97
N GLU A 6 -10.89 -15.79 -0.12
CA GLU A 6 -12.06 -16.05 -0.95
C GLU A 6 -11.63 -16.10 -2.41
N THR A 7 -12.28 -16.93 -3.21
CA THR A 7 -12.09 -16.90 -4.66
C THR A 7 -13.05 -15.88 -5.27
N ARG A 8 -12.51 -14.87 -5.97
CA ARG A 8 -13.29 -13.90 -6.76
C ARG A 8 -12.73 -13.88 -8.17
N ASP A 9 -13.57 -14.06 -9.16
CA ASP A 9 -13.18 -14.12 -10.58
C ASP A 9 -12.01 -15.09 -10.85
N GLY A 10 -12.05 -16.26 -10.20
CA GLY A 10 -11.00 -17.29 -10.31
C GLY A 10 -9.68 -16.96 -9.60
N LYS A 11 -9.61 -15.86 -8.85
CA LYS A 11 -8.41 -15.41 -8.13
C LYS A 11 -8.60 -15.43 -6.61
N ALA A 12 -7.59 -15.93 -5.90
CA ALA A 12 -7.54 -15.85 -4.45
C ALA A 12 -7.45 -14.39 -3.98
N THR A 13 -8.45 -13.95 -3.24
CA THR A 13 -8.60 -12.61 -2.68
C THR A 13 -8.50 -12.67 -1.17
N LYS A 14 -7.74 -11.73 -0.58
CA LYS A 14 -7.62 -11.60 0.88
C LYS A 14 -8.76 -10.69 1.37
N VAL A 15 -9.72 -11.27 2.09
CA VAL A 15 -10.95 -10.58 2.48
C VAL A 15 -10.91 -10.26 3.97
N PRO A 16 -10.95 -8.97 4.35
CA PRO A 16 -10.89 -8.58 5.75
C PRO A 16 -12.20 -8.94 6.47
N VAL A 17 -12.04 -9.44 7.69
CA VAL A 17 -13.10 -9.93 8.56
C VAL A 17 -13.17 -9.06 9.81
N ASN A 18 -14.39 -8.63 10.14
CA ASN A 18 -14.68 -7.88 11.36
C ASN A 18 -14.43 -8.81 12.55
N PRO A 19 -13.45 -8.50 13.42
CA PRO A 19 -13.07 -9.40 14.48
C PRO A 19 -14.18 -9.61 15.52
N LYS A 20 -15.07 -8.62 15.67
CA LYS A 20 -16.16 -8.65 16.64
C LYS A 20 -17.32 -9.52 16.15
N THR A 21 -17.74 -9.34 14.90
CA THR A 21 -18.97 -9.97 14.38
C THR A 21 -18.71 -11.20 13.49
N GLY A 22 -17.50 -11.37 12.95
CA GLY A 22 -17.19 -12.42 11.96
C GLY A 22 -17.64 -12.11 10.53
N GLY A 23 -18.41 -11.03 10.31
CA GLY A 23 -18.78 -10.55 8.99
C GLY A 23 -17.64 -9.83 8.26
N ASN A 24 -17.94 -9.19 7.13
CA ASN A 24 -16.94 -8.41 6.39
C ASN A 24 -16.52 -7.17 7.17
N SER A 25 -15.23 -6.83 7.09
CA SER A 25 -14.72 -5.53 7.53
C SER A 25 -14.50 -4.60 6.33
N MET A 26 -14.62 -3.30 6.55
CA MET A 26 -14.56 -2.27 5.52
C MET A 26 -13.41 -1.31 5.81
N ALA A 27 -12.56 -1.05 4.81
CA ALA A 27 -11.35 -0.24 4.98
C ALA A 27 -11.62 1.25 5.29
N ASN A 28 -12.85 1.72 5.07
CA ASN A 28 -13.28 3.10 5.32
C ASN A 28 -14.24 3.23 6.53
N ASN A 29 -14.49 2.14 7.27
CA ASN A 29 -15.40 2.16 8.42
C ASN A 29 -14.74 1.54 9.66
N SER A 30 -14.24 2.41 10.53
CA SER A 30 -13.53 2.03 11.76
C SER A 30 -14.36 1.22 12.74
N SER A 31 -15.69 1.35 12.71
CA SER A 31 -16.59 0.52 13.53
C SER A 31 -16.51 -0.97 13.18
N THR A 32 -16.00 -1.32 11.99
CA THR A 32 -15.79 -2.72 11.59
C THR A 32 -14.42 -3.27 11.94
N TRP A 33 -13.51 -2.43 12.46
CA TRP A 33 -12.19 -2.84 12.91
C TRP A 33 -12.25 -3.26 14.38
N GLY A 34 -11.12 -3.77 14.88
CA GLY A 34 -10.93 -4.13 16.27
C GLY A 34 -9.45 -4.17 16.61
N THR A 35 -9.15 -4.45 17.87
CA THR A 35 -7.77 -4.54 18.36
C THR A 35 -7.04 -5.74 17.77
N TYR A 36 -5.71 -5.76 17.91
CA TYR A 36 -4.90 -6.93 17.58
C TYR A 36 -5.41 -8.19 18.30
N THR A 37 -5.64 -8.12 19.61
CA THR A 37 -6.13 -9.25 20.42
C THR A 37 -7.44 -9.80 19.88
N GLN A 38 -8.42 -8.93 19.56
CA GLN A 38 -9.69 -9.35 18.99
C GLN A 38 -9.51 -10.02 17.62
N ALA A 39 -8.64 -9.47 16.76
CA ALA A 39 -8.35 -10.04 15.45
C ALA A 39 -7.66 -11.40 15.55
N PHE A 40 -6.68 -11.54 16.44
CA PHE A 40 -5.96 -12.78 16.68
C PHE A 40 -6.89 -13.87 17.23
N GLN A 41 -7.71 -13.54 18.24
CA GLN A 41 -8.71 -14.46 18.79
C GLN A 41 -9.73 -14.89 17.73
N ARG A 42 -10.20 -13.96 16.88
CA ARG A 42 -11.11 -14.29 15.78
C ARG A 42 -10.46 -15.21 14.76
N ALA A 43 -9.24 -14.88 14.32
CA ALA A 43 -8.52 -15.68 13.35
C ALA A 43 -8.31 -17.12 13.85
N SER A 44 -7.95 -17.27 15.12
CA SER A 44 -7.74 -18.57 15.75
C SER A 44 -9.04 -19.37 15.90
N SER A 45 -10.07 -18.77 16.51
CA SER A 45 -11.33 -19.46 16.82
C SER A 45 -12.16 -19.83 15.59
N ALA A 46 -12.06 -19.06 14.50
CA ALA A 46 -12.81 -19.30 13.27
C ALA A 46 -11.93 -19.88 12.15
N ALA A 47 -10.71 -20.35 12.47
CA ALA A 47 -9.75 -20.91 11.51
C ALA A 47 -9.56 -20.02 10.26
N LEU A 48 -9.44 -18.70 10.47
CA LEU A 48 -9.21 -17.76 9.38
C LEU A 48 -7.72 -17.71 9.02
N ALA A 49 -7.41 -17.13 7.87
CA ALA A 49 -6.05 -17.13 7.31
C ALA A 49 -5.05 -16.25 8.10
N GLY A 50 -5.52 -15.25 8.85
CA GLY A 50 -4.66 -14.53 9.79
C GLY A 50 -5.18 -13.16 10.22
N VAL A 51 -4.23 -12.33 10.66
CA VAL A 51 -4.46 -10.94 11.09
C VAL A 51 -3.98 -9.98 10.01
N GLY A 52 -4.55 -8.77 9.99
CA GLY A 52 -3.94 -7.67 9.28
C GLY A 52 -4.31 -6.31 9.87
N LEU A 53 -3.56 -5.31 9.42
CA LEU A 53 -3.55 -3.96 9.94
C LEU A 53 -4.24 -3.02 8.94
N GLN A 54 -5.10 -2.14 9.45
CA GLN A 54 -5.59 -1.01 8.65
C GLN A 54 -4.56 0.12 8.73
N ILE A 55 -4.03 0.51 7.58
CA ILE A 55 -3.35 1.79 7.44
C ILE A 55 -4.45 2.86 7.37
N ASN A 56 -4.54 3.70 8.40
CA ASN A 56 -5.71 4.54 8.66
C ASN A 56 -5.41 6.05 8.71
N GLY A 57 -4.22 6.49 8.33
CA GLY A 57 -3.81 7.90 8.42
C GLY A 57 -3.30 8.33 9.79
N ALA A 58 -3.14 7.42 10.76
CA ALA A 58 -2.65 7.74 12.10
C ALA A 58 -1.11 7.73 12.23
N GLY A 59 -0.39 8.13 11.16
CA GLY A 59 1.08 8.24 11.17
C GLY A 59 1.84 6.93 10.94
N MET A 60 1.16 5.89 10.44
CA MET A 60 1.80 4.68 9.95
C MET A 60 1.69 4.60 8.43
N ILE A 61 2.71 4.02 7.81
CA ILE A 61 2.70 3.64 6.40
C ILE A 61 2.87 2.14 6.23
N GLY A 62 2.32 1.62 5.14
CA GLY A 62 2.51 0.27 4.67
C GLY A 62 3.08 0.28 3.26
N VAL A 63 4.16 -0.47 3.07
CA VAL A 63 4.78 -0.74 1.77
C VAL A 63 4.47 -2.19 1.40
N ASP A 64 3.89 -2.43 0.24
CA ASP A 64 3.65 -3.78 -0.30
C ASP A 64 4.38 -3.87 -1.64
N ILE A 65 5.28 -4.84 -1.78
CA ILE A 65 5.99 -5.09 -3.03
C ILE A 65 5.65 -6.49 -3.48
N ASP A 66 4.82 -6.59 -4.52
CA ASP A 66 4.43 -7.85 -5.13
C ASP A 66 5.31 -8.12 -6.35
N TYR A 67 5.65 -9.40 -6.56
CA TYR A 67 6.40 -9.80 -7.73
C TYR A 67 5.91 -11.12 -8.34
N LYS A 68 6.14 -11.30 -9.65
CA LYS A 68 5.85 -12.56 -10.35
C LYS A 68 6.64 -13.72 -9.70
N PRO A 69 6.13 -14.96 -9.76
CA PRO A 69 6.87 -16.11 -9.24
C PRO A 69 8.26 -16.19 -9.86
N HIS A 70 9.27 -16.32 -9.01
CA HIS A 70 10.68 -16.52 -9.35
C HIS A 70 11.34 -17.43 -8.31
N ASP A 71 12.44 -18.08 -8.67
CA ASP A 71 13.21 -18.94 -7.77
C ASP A 71 13.79 -18.16 -6.58
N THR A 72 14.11 -16.89 -6.80
CA THR A 72 14.64 -15.97 -5.78
C THR A 72 13.96 -14.61 -5.86
N MET A 73 14.03 -13.84 -4.76
CA MET A 73 13.58 -12.45 -4.73
C MET A 73 14.28 -11.63 -5.84
N PRO A 74 13.53 -10.88 -6.67
CA PRO A 74 14.12 -10.07 -7.75
C PRO A 74 15.07 -9.00 -7.22
N GLU A 75 16.13 -8.71 -7.99
CA GLU A 75 17.15 -7.72 -7.63
C GLU A 75 16.55 -6.33 -7.34
N ALA A 76 15.56 -5.89 -8.12
CA ALA A 76 14.87 -4.63 -7.89
C ALA A 76 14.20 -4.55 -6.51
N VAL A 77 13.70 -5.68 -5.98
CA VAL A 77 13.11 -5.75 -4.63
C VAL A 77 14.23 -5.66 -3.59
N ARG A 78 15.34 -6.38 -3.78
CA ARG A 78 16.51 -6.33 -2.86
C ARG A 78 17.08 -4.92 -2.78
N ALA A 79 17.36 -4.31 -3.93
CA ALA A 79 17.88 -2.95 -4.02
C ALA A 79 16.93 -1.92 -3.36
N PHE A 80 15.62 -2.07 -3.53
CA PHE A 80 14.66 -1.21 -2.84
C PHE A 80 14.71 -1.37 -1.32
N LEU A 81 14.76 -2.62 -0.82
CA LEU A 81 14.85 -2.91 0.61
C LEU A 81 16.17 -2.43 1.22
N GLU A 82 17.28 -2.52 0.48
CA GLU A 82 18.61 -2.05 0.90
C GLU A 82 18.71 -0.52 0.95
N ALA A 83 18.05 0.18 0.03
CA ALA A 83 18.00 1.65 0.03
C ALA A 83 17.08 2.23 1.10
N MET A 84 16.07 1.46 1.52
CA MET A 84 15.09 1.86 2.52
C MET A 84 15.70 1.83 3.94
N PRO A 85 15.44 2.85 4.79
CA PRO A 85 15.80 2.78 6.19
C PRO A 85 15.28 1.49 6.83
N ALA A 86 16.12 0.81 7.62
CA ALA A 86 15.77 -0.47 8.22
C ALA A 86 14.51 -0.34 9.10
N THR A 87 13.46 -1.07 8.70
CA THR A 87 12.18 -1.13 9.41
C THR A 87 11.64 -2.56 9.33
N TYR A 88 10.66 -2.87 10.18
CA TYR A 88 10.03 -4.18 10.17
C TYR A 88 9.55 -4.57 8.76
N THR A 89 10.09 -5.68 8.24
CA THR A 89 9.76 -6.21 6.93
C THR A 89 9.53 -7.71 7.01
N GLU A 90 8.47 -8.19 6.37
CA GLU A 90 8.02 -9.59 6.38
C GLU A 90 7.67 -10.10 4.98
N LEU A 91 7.70 -11.42 4.81
CA LEU A 91 7.16 -12.06 3.61
C LEU A 91 5.62 -12.01 3.62
N SER A 92 5.05 -11.75 2.45
CA SER A 92 3.60 -11.81 2.25
C SER A 92 3.04 -13.24 2.37
N PRO A 93 1.72 -13.43 2.62
CA PRO A 93 1.12 -14.77 2.72
C PRO A 93 1.31 -15.64 1.48
N SER A 94 1.49 -15.05 0.29
CA SER A 94 1.70 -15.79 -0.95
C SER A 94 3.15 -16.25 -1.13
N GLY A 95 4.09 -15.74 -0.32
CA GLY A 95 5.53 -15.90 -0.54
C GLY A 95 6.08 -15.16 -1.77
N ARG A 96 5.25 -14.40 -2.50
CA ARG A 96 5.58 -13.74 -3.77
C ARG A 96 5.52 -12.22 -3.65
N GLY A 97 5.95 -11.73 -2.51
CA GLY A 97 5.90 -10.33 -2.16
C GLY A 97 6.42 -10.10 -0.75
N VAL A 98 6.82 -8.86 -0.47
CA VAL A 98 7.28 -8.41 0.85
C VAL A 98 6.43 -7.25 1.33
N ARG A 99 6.24 -7.15 2.65
CA ARG A 99 5.61 -5.99 3.27
C ARG A 99 6.53 -5.36 4.27
N ALA A 100 6.63 -4.04 4.23
CA ALA A 100 7.27 -3.26 5.27
C ALA A 100 6.24 -2.35 5.96
N PHE A 101 6.39 -2.24 7.28
CA PHE A 101 5.59 -1.34 8.10
C PHE A 101 6.52 -0.32 8.73
N ALA A 102 6.08 0.93 8.80
CA ALA A 102 6.87 2.04 9.31
C ALA A 102 5.98 3.16 9.85
N PHE A 103 6.57 4.09 10.59
CA PHE A 103 5.97 5.40 10.82
C PHE A 103 6.18 6.30 9.60
N GLY A 104 5.29 7.27 9.44
CA GLY A 104 5.47 8.37 8.50
C GLY A 104 4.21 8.77 7.75
N THR A 105 4.41 9.54 6.68
CA THR A 105 3.35 10.03 5.77
C THR A 105 3.84 9.98 4.32
N LEU A 106 2.91 10.02 3.37
CA LEU A 106 3.24 10.10 1.94
C LEU A 106 3.13 11.54 1.42
N PRO A 107 3.92 11.91 0.39
CA PRO A 107 3.76 13.19 -0.29
C PRO A 107 2.35 13.33 -0.87
N LYS A 108 1.77 14.53 -0.76
CA LYS A 108 0.43 14.82 -1.29
C LYS A 108 0.39 14.58 -2.79
N GLY A 109 -0.57 13.75 -3.23
CA GLY A 109 -0.79 13.45 -4.64
C GLY A 109 0.23 12.46 -5.24
N CYS A 110 1.04 11.79 -4.41
CA CYS A 110 1.92 10.72 -4.87
C CYS A 110 1.11 9.58 -5.51
N ARG A 111 1.82 8.77 -6.30
CA ARG A 111 1.31 7.51 -6.83
C ARG A 111 1.40 6.46 -5.74
N HIS A 112 0.28 5.80 -5.46
CA HIS A 112 0.23 4.71 -4.49
C HIS A 112 0.64 3.36 -5.05
N LYS A 113 0.76 3.22 -6.37
CA LYS A 113 1.04 1.97 -7.07
C LYS A 113 1.87 2.26 -8.32
N VAL A 114 3.04 1.66 -8.44
CA VAL A 114 3.98 1.85 -9.54
C VAL A 114 4.73 0.57 -9.88
N VAL A 115 5.06 0.38 -11.15
CA VAL A 115 5.92 -0.73 -11.60
C VAL A 115 7.36 -0.24 -11.52
N ILE A 116 8.20 -0.94 -10.74
CA ILE A 116 9.62 -0.56 -10.53
C ILE A 116 10.59 -1.46 -11.32
N ALA A 117 10.12 -2.61 -11.81
CA ALA A 117 10.80 -3.49 -12.77
C ALA A 117 9.76 -4.42 -13.44
N ASP A 118 10.13 -5.16 -14.49
CA ASP A 118 9.20 -6.13 -15.09
C ASP A 118 8.73 -7.15 -14.04
N GLY A 119 7.42 -7.25 -13.89
CA GLY A 119 6.81 -8.14 -12.92
C GLY A 119 7.05 -7.75 -11.45
N VAL A 120 7.50 -6.53 -11.15
CA VAL A 120 7.67 -6.00 -9.78
C VAL A 120 6.85 -4.74 -9.60
N GLU A 121 5.90 -4.79 -8.68
CA GLU A 121 4.97 -3.72 -8.39
C GLU A 121 5.14 -3.26 -6.95
N LEU A 122 5.37 -1.95 -6.78
CA LEU A 122 5.47 -1.27 -5.50
C LEU A 122 4.16 -0.54 -5.23
N GLU A 123 3.56 -0.84 -4.08
CA GLU A 123 2.46 -0.09 -3.52
C GLU A 123 2.83 0.55 -2.17
N VAL A 124 2.44 1.81 -1.98
CA VAL A 124 2.68 2.56 -0.74
C VAL A 124 1.41 3.23 -0.26
N TYR A 125 1.13 3.09 1.03
CA TYR A 125 -0.09 3.59 1.66
C TYR A 125 0.22 4.25 2.99
N ASP A 126 -0.34 5.43 3.24
CA ASP A 126 -0.44 6.04 4.57
C ASP A 126 -1.88 6.05 5.10
N SER A 127 -2.85 5.60 4.30
CA SER A 127 -4.26 5.52 4.65
C SER A 127 -5.04 4.58 3.73
N GLY A 128 -6.28 4.26 4.10
CA GLY A 128 -7.28 3.62 3.23
C GLY A 128 -7.04 2.15 2.86
N ARG A 129 -5.92 1.53 3.25
CA ARG A 129 -5.61 0.13 2.92
C ARG A 129 -5.39 -0.80 4.10
N PHE A 130 -5.95 -2.00 3.96
CA PHE A 130 -5.67 -3.15 4.79
C PHE A 130 -4.44 -3.88 4.24
N LEU A 131 -3.49 -4.22 5.11
CA LEU A 131 -2.37 -5.10 4.80
C LEU A 131 -2.37 -6.30 5.74
N THR A 132 -2.18 -7.50 5.21
CA THR A 132 -2.02 -8.68 6.04
C THR A 132 -0.71 -8.62 6.80
N VAL A 133 -0.71 -9.11 8.04
CA VAL A 133 0.47 -9.26 8.89
C VAL A 133 0.73 -10.74 9.06
N THR A 134 1.92 -11.21 8.70
CA THR A 134 2.30 -12.63 8.72
C THR A 134 3.18 -12.98 9.90
N GLY A 135 3.97 -12.02 10.42
CA GLY A 135 4.99 -12.32 11.41
C GLY A 135 6.23 -13.03 10.82
N ASN A 136 6.23 -13.37 9.53
CA ASN A 136 7.34 -14.03 8.85
C ASN A 136 8.43 -13.00 8.49
N ALA A 137 9.06 -12.47 9.53
CA ALA A 137 10.00 -11.37 9.44
C ALA A 137 11.27 -11.78 8.67
N ILE A 138 11.61 -10.99 7.65
CA ILE A 138 12.90 -11.04 6.95
C ILE A 138 13.83 -9.93 7.42
N ASN A 139 13.25 -8.87 8.02
CA ASN A 139 13.98 -7.85 8.76
C ASN A 139 13.21 -7.52 10.05
N PRO A 140 13.55 -8.11 11.21
CA PRO A 140 12.86 -7.88 12.48
C PRO A 140 13.31 -6.57 13.17
N ALA A 141 13.54 -5.51 12.41
CA ALA A 141 13.92 -4.20 12.94
C ALA A 141 12.73 -3.50 13.62
N PRO A 142 12.98 -2.60 14.59
CA PRO A 142 11.97 -1.65 15.07
C PRO A 142 11.37 -0.84 13.92
N LEU A 143 10.15 -0.30 14.12
CA LEU A 143 9.54 0.60 13.14
C LEU A 143 10.35 1.89 13.04
N ALA A 144 10.81 2.23 11.84
CA ALA A 144 11.49 3.48 11.56
C ALA A 144 10.51 4.54 11.02
N ASP A 145 10.90 5.82 11.04
CA ASP A 145 10.21 6.90 10.33
C ASP A 145 10.74 6.97 8.89
N LEU A 146 9.86 6.72 7.94
CA LEU A 146 10.18 6.70 6.51
C LEU A 146 9.68 7.95 5.77
N THR A 147 9.21 8.99 6.47
CA THR A 147 8.64 10.20 5.84
C THR A 147 9.61 10.83 4.83
N THR A 148 10.86 11.04 5.22
CA THR A 148 11.88 11.63 4.33
C THR A 148 12.24 10.72 3.17
N PHE A 149 12.33 9.41 3.42
CA PHE A 149 12.61 8.42 2.37
C PHE A 149 11.47 8.37 1.35
N MET A 150 10.21 8.31 1.79
CA MET A 150 9.06 8.33 0.89
C MET A 150 8.99 9.61 0.07
N ALA A 151 9.35 10.75 0.66
CA ALA A 151 9.41 12.02 -0.07
C ALA A 151 10.52 12.09 -1.13
N SER A 152 11.61 11.32 -0.99
CA SER A 152 12.71 11.29 -1.95
C SER A 152 12.50 10.33 -3.13
N LEU A 153 11.54 9.40 -3.03
CA LEU A 153 11.26 8.43 -4.08
C LEU A 153 10.67 9.09 -5.34
N GLU A 154 11.50 9.24 -6.38
CA GLU A 154 11.06 9.77 -7.69
C GLU A 154 9.94 8.93 -8.31
N VAL A 155 9.99 7.61 -8.12
CA VAL A 155 9.05 6.65 -8.74
C VAL A 155 7.60 6.91 -8.31
N ILE A 156 7.36 7.43 -7.10
CA ILE A 156 6.02 7.71 -6.59
C ILE A 156 5.57 9.16 -6.80
N LYS A 157 6.38 10.03 -7.41
CA LYS A 157 5.98 11.43 -7.61
C LYS A 157 4.77 11.55 -8.55
N PRO A 158 3.90 12.56 -8.35
CA PRO A 158 2.82 12.85 -9.29
C PRO A 158 3.37 13.03 -10.71
N LEU A 159 2.62 12.61 -11.73
CA LEU A 159 2.91 13.06 -13.09
C LEU A 159 2.71 14.58 -13.13
N GLU A 160 3.67 15.32 -13.66
CA GLU A 160 3.43 16.72 -14.01
C GLU A 160 2.25 16.76 -14.97
N LYS A 161 1.17 17.48 -14.59
CA LYS A 161 0.08 17.72 -15.54
C LYS A 161 0.67 18.51 -16.70
N PRO A 162 0.43 18.12 -17.98
CA PRO A 162 0.78 18.98 -19.10
C PRO A 162 0.21 20.37 -18.84
N ARG A 163 1.06 21.41 -18.87
CA ARG A 163 0.57 22.79 -18.82
C ARG A 163 -0.42 22.94 -19.97
N ALA A 164 -1.67 23.30 -19.66
CA ALA A 164 -2.63 23.64 -20.69
C ALA A 164 -2.00 24.76 -21.53
N ASN A 165 -1.81 24.51 -22.83
CA ASN A 165 -1.41 25.56 -23.76
C ASN A 165 -2.55 26.57 -23.79
N ILE A 166 -2.43 27.64 -23.01
CA ILE A 166 -3.29 28.81 -23.11
C ILE A 166 -2.91 29.49 -24.42
N THR A 167 -3.60 29.15 -25.50
CA THR A 167 -3.50 29.92 -26.74
C THR A 167 -4.08 31.31 -26.46
N PRO A 168 -3.33 32.41 -26.65
CA PRO A 168 -3.89 33.74 -26.49
C PRO A 168 -5.04 33.93 -27.49
N ARG A 169 -6.22 34.30 -26.99
CA ARG A 169 -7.37 34.65 -27.83
C ARG A 169 -7.00 35.92 -28.59
N ALA A 170 -6.77 35.81 -29.90
CA ALA A 170 -6.52 36.98 -30.75
C ALA A 170 -7.71 37.94 -30.66
N SER A 171 -7.47 39.18 -30.22
CA SER A 171 -8.50 40.21 -30.23
C SER A 171 -8.72 40.68 -31.66
N MET A 172 -9.86 40.36 -32.25
CA MET A 172 -10.25 40.89 -33.55
C MET A 172 -10.88 42.27 -33.33
N ARG A 173 -10.09 43.33 -33.52
CA ARG A 173 -10.61 44.69 -33.67
C ARG A 173 -11.33 44.78 -35.02
N ALA A 174 -12.65 44.95 -34.99
CA ALA A 174 -13.39 45.34 -36.18
C ALA A 174 -13.17 46.85 -36.42
N THR A 175 -12.42 47.17 -37.47
CA THR A 175 -12.44 48.49 -38.10
C THR A 175 -13.79 48.69 -38.78
N ARG A 176 -14.53 49.74 -38.43
CA ARG A 176 -15.61 50.28 -39.25
C ARG A 176 -15.11 51.55 -39.93
N SER A 177 -15.04 51.51 -41.26
CA SER A 177 -14.99 52.67 -42.13
C SER A 177 -16.41 53.01 -42.61
N SER A 178 -16.63 54.32 -42.79
CA SER A 178 -17.78 55.03 -43.41
C SER A 178 -19.14 54.90 -42.74
#